data_AF-A0A7C7VVR6-F1
#
_entry.id   AF-A0A7C7VVR6-F1
#
_cell.length_a   1.000
_cell.length_b   1.000
_cell.length_c   1.000
_cell.angle_alpha   90.00
_cell.angle_beta   90.00
_cell.angle_gamma   90.00
#
_symmetry.space_group_name_H-M   'P 1'
#
loop_
_entity.id
_entity.type
_entity.pdbx_description
1 polymer ?
#
loop_
_entity_poly.entity_id
_entity_poly.type
_entity_poly.pdbx_seq_one_letter_code
_entity_poly.pdbx_strand_id
1 'polypeptide(L)'
;MFFLLFVILISGCGGGRDGEDVIEKSSFLMPIKENTWVRKETVRKTRDDFFAAGGKKTTEVPVDSALAGKLKIPTSLAVNSLKDCLHQTNILDKTRTEVQKRGGVWGAYERVIKAKPYSDYGMQLDSQVNRLVFSLQHICENSQEIQLGGWGIDIVRKFKSMGKEGFRNYFISLGEVSGDVDRWVRFAEFTIQSKNRKIPYSKIGESLAQAKTLVVLYDGLSQRKIEDESSFQTFLTEGSTLLSVINESFVTDPQLVLAIQDEEILPFDDIKGEM
;
A
#
# COMPACT_ATOMS: atom_id res chain seq x y z
N MET A 1 -73.61 63.54 -2.55
CA MET A 1 -74.70 62.61 -2.90
C MET A 1 -74.49 62.19 -4.35
N PHE A 2 -74.60 60.88 -4.60
CA PHE A 2 -74.55 60.15 -5.86
C PHE A 2 -73.20 59.62 -6.44
N PHE A 3 -73.18 58.29 -6.42
CA PHE A 3 -72.34 57.25 -7.03
C PHE A 3 -72.32 57.26 -8.57
N LEU A 4 -71.31 56.57 -9.15
CA LEU A 4 -71.34 55.48 -10.17
C LEU A 4 -70.10 55.59 -11.09
N LEU A 5 -69.12 54.66 -11.10
CA LEU A 5 -69.07 53.25 -11.55
C LEU A 5 -68.73 53.07 -13.05
N PHE A 6 -67.69 52.23 -13.27
CA PHE A 6 -67.34 51.42 -14.47
C PHE A 6 -66.89 52.20 -15.73
N VAL A 7 -65.94 51.75 -16.56
CA VAL A 7 -65.63 50.42 -17.12
C VAL A 7 -64.13 50.36 -17.53
N ILE A 8 -63.46 49.21 -17.37
CA ILE A 8 -62.18 48.90 -18.04
C ILE A 8 -62.49 47.98 -19.23
N LEU A 9 -62.08 48.39 -20.43
CA LEU A 9 -62.14 47.61 -21.68
C LEU A 9 -60.73 47.21 -22.11
N ILE A 10 -60.58 45.94 -22.47
CA ILE A 10 -59.39 45.29 -23.03
C ILE A 10 -59.24 45.67 -24.51
N SER A 11 -58.01 45.85 -24.99
CA SER A 11 -57.67 45.56 -26.39
C SER A 11 -56.24 45.04 -26.53
N GLY A 12 -56.12 43.86 -27.15
CA GLY A 12 -54.86 43.32 -27.63
C GLY A 12 -54.50 43.89 -29.01
N CYS A 13 -53.24 43.73 -29.39
CA CYS A 13 -52.78 43.96 -30.75
C CYS A 13 -51.87 42.78 -31.15
N GLY A 14 -52.32 42.00 -32.13
CA GLY A 14 -51.51 41.05 -32.87
C GLY A 14 -51.02 41.66 -34.18
N GLY A 15 -49.89 41.19 -34.69
CA GLY A 15 -49.38 41.56 -36.00
C GLY A 15 -48.35 40.57 -36.57
N GLY A 16 -48.79 39.72 -37.50
CA GLY A 16 -48.10 39.47 -38.77
C GLY A 16 -47.07 38.33 -38.92
N ARG A 17 -47.57 37.13 -39.24
CA ARG A 17 -47.27 36.20 -40.38
C ARG A 17 -45.84 35.92 -40.94
N ASP A 18 -45.65 34.61 -41.15
CA ASP A 18 -44.90 33.85 -42.18
C ASP A 18 -43.42 33.45 -41.94
N GLY A 19 -43.16 32.13 -42.00
CA GLY A 19 -41.83 31.54 -42.22
C GLY A 19 -41.41 30.50 -41.17
N GLU A 20 -41.45 29.21 -41.54
CA GLU A 20 -40.71 28.14 -40.85
C GLU A 20 -39.22 28.49 -40.78
N ASP A 21 -38.61 28.34 -39.59
CA ASP A 21 -37.25 27.84 -39.46
C ASP A 21 -37.05 27.22 -38.06
N VAL A 22 -36.49 26.02 -38.09
CA VAL A 22 -36.17 25.15 -36.95
C VAL A 22 -34.85 25.63 -36.31
N ILE A 23 -34.53 25.10 -35.11
CA ILE A 23 -33.24 25.07 -34.40
C ILE A 23 -33.18 26.18 -33.31
N GLU A 24 -32.93 25.92 -32.01
CA GLU A 24 -32.03 24.96 -31.38
C GLU A 24 -32.49 24.64 -29.95
N LYS A 25 -32.19 23.43 -29.47
CA LYS A 25 -32.28 23.05 -28.06
C LYS A 25 -31.61 24.12 -27.19
N SER A 26 -32.35 24.62 -26.20
CA SER A 26 -31.83 25.49 -25.15
C SER A 26 -30.53 24.93 -24.58
N SER A 27 -29.43 25.63 -24.84
CA SER A 27 -28.18 25.40 -24.16
C SER A 27 -28.39 25.68 -22.66
N PHE A 28 -28.10 24.68 -21.85
CA PHE A 28 -28.00 24.81 -20.40
C PHE A 28 -26.97 25.92 -20.11
N LEU A 29 -27.43 27.11 -19.73
CA LEU A 29 -26.53 28.19 -19.29
C LEU A 29 -25.98 27.78 -17.93
N MET A 30 -24.70 27.39 -17.90
CA MET A 30 -24.01 27.17 -16.63
C MET A 30 -24.03 28.46 -15.81
N PRO A 31 -24.32 28.39 -14.49
CA PRO A 31 -24.26 29.56 -13.64
C PRO A 31 -22.85 30.15 -13.65
N ILE A 32 -22.78 31.48 -13.67
CA ILE A 32 -21.53 32.24 -13.71
C ILE A 32 -20.71 31.85 -12.47
N LYS A 33 -19.52 31.31 -12.71
CA LYS A 33 -18.57 30.88 -11.69
C LYS A 33 -18.20 32.07 -10.82
N GLU A 34 -18.61 32.07 -9.56
CA GLU A 34 -18.19 33.10 -8.61
C GLU A 34 -16.67 33.06 -8.44
N ASN A 35 -16.04 34.24 -8.49
CA ASN A 35 -14.61 34.40 -8.32
C ASN A 35 -14.26 34.14 -6.85
N THR A 36 -13.88 32.91 -6.51
CA THR A 36 -13.27 32.61 -5.22
C THR A 36 -12.01 33.46 -5.06
N TRP A 37 -11.82 34.05 -3.88
CA TRP A 37 -10.68 34.89 -3.50
C TRP A 37 -9.40 34.04 -3.41
N VAL A 38 -8.91 33.56 -4.56
CA VAL A 38 -7.63 32.89 -4.69
C VAL A 38 -6.58 33.97 -4.88
N ARG A 39 -5.60 34.04 -3.96
CA ARG A 39 -4.41 34.91 -4.15
C ARG A 39 -3.79 34.62 -5.51
N LYS A 40 -3.72 35.64 -6.37
CA LYS A 40 -3.08 35.58 -7.70
C LYS A 40 -1.56 35.72 -7.64
N GLU A 41 -0.92 35.16 -6.62
CA GLU A 41 0.54 35.07 -6.59
C GLU A 41 0.96 33.86 -7.42
N THR A 42 1.72 34.09 -8.49
CA THR A 42 2.33 33.02 -9.28
C THR A 42 3.47 32.45 -8.46
N VAL A 43 3.17 31.46 -7.61
CA VAL A 43 4.21 30.79 -6.83
C VAL A 43 5.01 29.90 -7.77
N ARG A 44 6.18 30.39 -8.22
CA ARG A 44 7.20 29.53 -8.83
C ARG A 44 7.92 28.79 -7.71
N LYS A 45 7.38 27.65 -7.28
CA LYS A 45 8.18 26.65 -6.56
C LYS A 45 8.90 25.82 -7.59
N THR A 46 10.22 25.89 -7.62
CA THR A 46 11.01 24.96 -8.42
C THR A 46 10.93 23.56 -7.80
N ARG A 47 11.23 22.52 -8.59
CA ARG A 47 11.36 21.15 -8.08
C ARG A 47 12.35 21.12 -6.91
N ASP A 48 13.42 21.90 -7.01
CA ASP A 48 14.45 22.00 -5.99
C ASP A 48 13.96 22.71 -4.72
N ASP A 49 13.04 23.69 -4.82
CA ASP A 49 12.41 24.31 -3.63
C ASP A 49 11.51 23.33 -2.86
N PHE A 50 10.87 22.38 -3.57
CA PHE A 50 10.09 21.30 -2.95
C PHE A 50 10.99 20.31 -2.18
N PHE A 51 12.19 20.01 -2.70
CA PHE A 51 13.13 19.09 -2.05
C PHE A 51 14.07 19.79 -1.04
N ALA A 52 14.32 21.09 -1.19
CA ALA A 52 15.15 21.88 -0.26
C ALA A 52 14.43 22.19 1.07
N ALA A 53 13.09 22.29 1.06
CA ALA A 53 12.29 22.40 2.28
C ALA A 53 12.24 21.10 3.11
N GLY A 54 12.66 19.97 2.53
CA GLY A 54 12.73 18.65 3.17
C GLY A 54 14.03 18.38 3.94
N GLY A 55 14.86 19.39 4.17
CA GLY A 55 16.15 19.28 4.85
C GLY A 55 16.08 19.15 6.38
N LYS A 56 15.06 18.50 6.96
CA LYS A 56 15.30 17.91 8.28
C LYS A 56 16.20 16.71 8.02
N LYS A 57 17.51 16.90 8.20
CA LYS A 57 18.42 15.78 8.47
C LYS A 57 17.71 14.95 9.53
N THR A 58 17.20 13.78 9.16
CA THR A 58 16.83 12.75 10.12
C THR A 58 18.06 12.58 10.98
N THR A 59 17.96 12.97 12.25
CA THR A 59 19.06 12.75 13.19
C THR A 59 19.24 11.24 13.25
N GLU A 60 20.30 10.75 12.61
CA GLU A 60 20.59 9.31 12.57
C GLU A 60 20.80 8.84 14.01
N VAL A 61 19.98 7.88 14.41
CA VAL A 61 20.10 7.25 15.72
C VAL A 61 21.05 6.07 15.55
N PRO A 62 22.08 5.93 16.39
CA PRO A 62 23.01 4.82 16.27
C PRO A 62 22.31 3.47 16.49
N VAL A 63 22.73 2.48 15.73
CA VAL A 63 22.29 1.08 15.88
C VAL A 63 23.13 0.41 16.97
N ASP A 64 22.47 -0.25 17.92
CA ASP A 64 23.12 -1.08 18.92
C ASP A 64 23.48 -2.44 18.31
N SER A 65 24.78 -2.64 18.05
CA SER A 65 25.32 -3.89 17.50
C SER A 65 25.07 -5.13 18.37
N ALA A 66 25.04 -4.98 19.70
CA ALA A 66 24.81 -6.10 20.61
C ALA A 66 23.34 -6.51 20.60
N LEU A 67 22.42 -5.55 20.59
CA LEU A 67 21.00 -5.81 20.40
C LEU A 67 20.73 -6.40 19.01
N ALA A 68 21.31 -5.83 17.96
CA ALA A 68 21.18 -6.36 16.59
C ALA A 68 21.64 -7.82 16.51
N GLY A 69 22.78 -8.15 17.12
CA GLY A 69 23.27 -9.52 17.21
C GLY A 69 22.27 -10.46 17.90
N LYS A 70 21.63 -10.02 18.99
CA LYS A 70 20.59 -10.80 19.68
C LYS A 70 19.33 -11.01 18.85
N LEU A 71 18.86 -9.97 18.14
CA LEU A 71 17.65 -10.03 17.32
C LEU A 71 17.81 -10.93 16.08
N LYS A 72 19.04 -11.14 15.62
CA LYS A 72 19.37 -12.00 14.48
C LYS A 72 19.48 -13.47 14.82
N ILE A 73 19.58 -13.84 16.10
CA ILE A 73 19.70 -15.24 16.50
C ILE A 73 18.31 -15.88 16.41
N PRO A 74 18.06 -16.79 15.44
CA PRO A 74 16.76 -17.44 15.35
C PRO A 74 16.56 -18.34 16.57
N THR A 75 15.40 -18.22 17.19
CA THR A 75 14.96 -19.22 18.17
C THR A 75 14.55 -20.49 17.41
N SER A 76 14.65 -21.67 18.01
CA SER A 76 14.12 -22.87 17.36
C SER A 76 12.59 -22.85 17.39
N LEU A 77 11.95 -22.91 16.22
CA LEU A 77 10.50 -23.07 16.08
C LEU A 77 10.21 -24.27 15.19
N ALA A 78 9.56 -25.29 15.75
CA ALA A 78 9.18 -26.46 14.98
C ALA A 78 7.95 -26.14 14.13
N VAL A 79 8.17 -26.00 12.82
CA VAL A 79 7.12 -25.82 11.81
C VAL A 79 7.27 -26.90 10.75
N ASN A 80 6.26 -27.76 10.62
CA ASN A 80 6.31 -28.98 9.81
C ASN A 80 5.14 -29.11 8.84
N SER A 81 4.13 -28.24 8.93
CA SER A 81 2.98 -28.25 8.04
C SER A 81 2.51 -26.84 7.67
N LEU A 82 1.68 -26.75 6.62
CA LEU A 82 0.98 -25.51 6.24
C LEU A 82 0.21 -24.94 7.43
N LYS A 83 -0.54 -25.79 8.13
CA LYS A 83 -1.39 -25.39 9.25
C LYS A 83 -0.57 -24.77 10.37
N ASP A 84 0.58 -25.37 10.69
CA ASP A 84 1.47 -24.84 11.73
C ASP A 84 2.10 -23.52 11.29
N CYS A 85 2.54 -23.42 10.03
CA CYS A 85 3.09 -22.20 9.45
C CYS A 85 2.09 -21.04 9.54
N LEU A 86 0.86 -21.26 9.06
CA LEU A 86 -0.22 -20.28 9.11
C LEU A 86 -0.65 -19.96 10.54
N HIS A 87 -0.60 -20.92 11.46
CA HIS A 87 -0.89 -20.66 12.86
C HIS A 87 0.11 -19.67 13.46
N GLN A 88 1.41 -19.86 13.18
CA GLN A 88 2.46 -18.96 13.66
C GLN A 88 2.34 -17.56 13.04
N THR A 89 2.10 -17.45 11.72
CA THR A 89 1.91 -16.13 11.08
C THR A 89 0.68 -15.41 11.62
N ASN A 90 -0.41 -16.13 11.89
CA ASN A 90 -1.61 -15.55 12.51
C ASN A 90 -1.34 -15.01 13.93
N ILE A 91 -0.44 -15.63 14.69
CA ILE A 91 -0.04 -15.09 16.00
C ILE A 91 0.70 -13.77 15.80
N LEU A 92 1.64 -13.70 14.83
CA LEU A 92 2.37 -12.47 14.52
C LEU A 92 1.43 -11.37 14.04
N ASP A 93 0.49 -11.69 13.15
CA ASP A 93 -0.49 -10.72 12.62
C ASP A 93 -1.43 -10.20 13.72
N LYS A 94 -1.87 -11.07 14.64
CA LYS A 94 -2.64 -10.62 15.81
C LYS A 94 -1.85 -9.62 16.63
N THR A 95 -0.59 -9.91 16.97
CA THR A 95 0.24 -8.96 17.73
C THR A 95 0.43 -7.65 16.98
N ARG A 96 0.78 -7.70 15.68
CA ARG A 96 0.94 -6.51 14.84
C ARG A 96 -0.36 -5.70 14.74
N THR A 97 -1.50 -6.36 14.59
CA THR A 97 -2.83 -5.71 14.55
C THR A 97 -3.16 -5.03 15.88
N GLU A 98 -2.87 -5.67 17.02
CA GLU A 98 -3.08 -5.07 18.34
C GLU A 98 -2.20 -3.82 18.55
N VAL A 99 -0.94 -3.85 18.08
CA VAL A 99 -0.07 -2.67 18.08
C VAL A 99 -0.66 -1.55 17.24
N GLN A 100 -1.18 -1.85 16.05
CA GLN A 100 -1.81 -0.84 15.20
C GLN A 100 -3.08 -0.24 15.81
N LYS A 101 -3.91 -1.04 16.48
CA LYS A 101 -5.08 -0.53 17.23
C LYS A 101 -4.68 0.47 18.32
N ARG A 102 -3.48 0.33 18.88
CA ARG A 102 -2.89 1.29 19.84
C ARG A 102 -2.27 2.53 19.20
N GLY A 103 -2.33 2.66 17.87
CA GLY A 103 -1.74 3.76 17.11
C GLY A 103 -0.35 3.46 16.54
N GLY A 104 0.11 2.21 16.58
CA GLY A 104 1.42 1.82 16.07
C GLY A 104 2.58 2.27 16.97
N VAL A 105 3.80 1.92 16.57
CA VAL A 105 5.01 2.50 17.15
C VAL A 105 5.13 3.96 16.73
N TRP A 106 4.65 4.34 15.53
CA TRP A 106 4.54 5.75 15.15
C TRP A 106 3.81 6.58 16.21
N GLY A 107 2.67 6.09 16.71
CA GLY A 107 1.93 6.73 17.80
C GLY A 107 2.73 6.85 19.10
N ALA A 108 3.64 5.93 19.41
CA ALA A 108 4.53 6.02 20.57
C ALA A 108 5.53 7.17 20.43
N TYR A 109 6.13 7.35 19.24
CA TYR A 109 7.00 8.50 18.94
C TYR A 109 6.23 9.82 18.99
N GLU A 110 5.01 9.86 18.45
CA GLU A 110 4.18 11.06 18.41
C GLU A 110 3.64 11.51 19.77
N ARG A 111 3.56 10.63 20.77
CA ARG A 111 3.10 11.00 22.11
C ARG A 111 4.11 11.84 22.88
N VAL A 112 5.40 11.70 22.60
CA VAL A 112 6.47 12.34 23.38
C VAL A 112 7.13 13.44 22.56
N ILE A 113 7.07 14.70 23.04
CA ILE A 113 7.57 15.88 22.32
C ILE A 113 9.03 15.71 21.87
N LYS A 114 9.88 15.15 22.73
CA LYS A 114 11.30 14.86 22.40
C LYS A 114 11.48 13.77 21.34
N ALA A 115 10.55 12.82 21.24
CA ALA A 115 10.61 11.70 20.29
C ALA A 115 9.99 12.04 18.93
N LYS A 116 9.05 13.00 18.87
CA LYS A 116 8.40 13.45 17.62
C LYS A 116 9.35 13.69 16.45
N PRO A 117 10.54 14.33 16.60
CA PRO A 117 11.46 14.51 15.48
C PRO A 117 11.97 13.21 14.84
N TYR A 118 11.79 12.07 15.52
CA TYR A 118 12.20 10.73 15.09
C TYR A 118 11.01 9.85 14.66
N SER A 119 9.81 10.40 14.52
CA SER A 119 8.61 9.59 14.24
C SER A 119 8.65 8.86 12.90
N ASP A 120 9.51 9.27 11.96
CA ASP A 120 9.81 8.53 10.74
C ASP A 120 10.31 7.10 11.03
N TYR A 121 11.05 6.87 12.13
CA TYR A 121 11.42 5.51 12.54
C TYR A 121 10.19 4.69 12.92
N GLY A 122 9.26 5.27 13.67
CA GLY A 122 8.02 4.60 14.06
C GLY A 122 7.14 4.27 12.85
N MET A 123 7.00 5.19 11.90
CA MET A 123 6.26 4.96 10.66
C MET A 123 6.89 3.87 9.81
N GLN A 124 8.22 3.88 9.65
CA GLN A 124 8.95 2.84 8.93
C GLN A 124 8.83 1.48 9.63
N LEU A 125 8.92 1.44 10.96
CA LEU A 125 8.72 0.21 11.73
C LEU A 125 7.31 -0.37 11.49
N ASP A 126 6.27 0.46 11.60
CA ASP A 126 4.90 0.02 11.36
C ASP A 126 4.74 -0.56 9.95
N SER A 127 5.34 0.09 8.93
CA SER A 127 5.31 -0.38 7.54
C SER A 127 6.10 -1.68 7.33
N GLN A 128 7.34 -1.75 7.82
CA GLN A 128 8.23 -2.89 7.59
C GLN A 128 7.80 -4.12 8.40
N VAL A 129 7.21 -3.95 9.58
CA VAL A 129 6.64 -5.08 10.34
C VAL A 129 5.41 -5.65 9.63
N ASN A 130 4.54 -4.80 9.05
CA ASN A 130 3.42 -5.29 8.23
C ASN A 130 3.93 -6.12 7.06
N ARG A 131 4.90 -5.57 6.31
CA ARG A 131 5.51 -6.27 5.18
C ARG A 131 6.11 -7.60 5.64
N LEU A 132 6.85 -7.63 6.74
CA LEU A 132 7.48 -8.84 7.28
C LEU A 132 6.45 -9.94 7.55
N VAL A 133 5.36 -9.59 8.25
CA VAL A 133 4.31 -10.54 8.61
C VAL A 133 3.58 -11.06 7.37
N PHE A 134 3.20 -10.18 6.45
CA PHE A 134 2.49 -10.57 5.23
C PHE A 134 3.36 -11.37 4.26
N SER A 135 4.63 -11.01 4.10
CA SER A 135 5.58 -11.79 3.30
C SER A 135 5.75 -13.22 3.86
N LEU A 136 5.82 -13.39 5.19
CA LEU A 136 5.90 -14.73 5.80
C LEU A 136 4.60 -15.53 5.64
N GLN A 137 3.45 -14.87 5.76
CA GLN A 137 2.16 -15.50 5.48
C GLN A 137 2.09 -15.97 4.02
N HIS A 138 2.45 -15.10 3.08
CA HIS A 138 2.52 -15.42 1.65
C HIS A 138 3.41 -16.63 1.39
N ILE A 139 4.60 -16.69 2.00
CA ILE A 139 5.49 -17.84 1.83
C ILE A 139 4.92 -19.13 2.43
N CYS A 140 4.21 -19.07 3.56
CA CYS A 140 3.52 -20.24 4.11
C CYS A 140 2.52 -20.81 3.09
N GLU A 141 1.65 -19.95 2.55
CA GLU A 141 0.59 -20.30 1.59
C GLU A 141 1.16 -20.84 0.27
N ASN A 142 2.28 -20.26 -0.18
CA ASN A 142 2.89 -20.53 -1.49
C ASN A 142 4.13 -21.44 -1.43
N SER A 143 4.34 -22.13 -0.32
CA SER A 143 5.53 -22.96 -0.07
C SER A 143 5.67 -24.17 -1.01
N GLN A 144 4.55 -24.76 -1.46
CA GLN A 144 4.52 -25.94 -2.34
C GLN A 144 4.08 -25.61 -3.78
N GLU A 145 3.18 -24.65 -3.96
CA GLU A 145 2.77 -24.14 -5.27
C GLU A 145 2.28 -22.71 -5.05
N ILE A 146 2.50 -21.84 -6.05
CA ILE A 146 1.92 -20.50 -6.01
C ILE A 146 0.41 -20.62 -6.22
N GLN A 147 -0.35 -20.19 -5.21
CA GLN A 147 -1.79 -20.08 -5.26
C GLN A 147 -2.16 -18.93 -6.19
N LEU A 148 -2.95 -19.23 -7.21
CA LEU A 148 -3.38 -18.26 -8.21
C LEU A 148 -4.85 -17.91 -8.01
N GLY A 149 -5.17 -16.62 -8.08
CA GLY A 149 -6.54 -16.14 -8.25
C GLY A 149 -7.09 -16.49 -9.65
N GLY A 150 -8.38 -16.26 -9.86
CA GLY A 150 -9.07 -16.60 -11.12
C GLY A 150 -8.39 -15.98 -12.35
N TRP A 151 -8.02 -14.71 -12.27
CA TRP A 151 -7.29 -14.01 -13.33
C TRP A 151 -5.93 -14.69 -13.62
N GLY A 152 -5.16 -15.02 -12.57
CA GLY A 152 -3.86 -15.67 -12.72
C GLY A 152 -3.96 -17.04 -13.37
N ILE A 153 -4.98 -17.84 -12.99
CA ILE A 153 -5.26 -19.13 -13.63
C ILE A 153 -5.57 -18.94 -15.12
N ASP A 154 -6.39 -17.95 -15.47
CA ASP A 154 -6.78 -17.67 -16.85
C ASP A 154 -5.60 -17.25 -17.73
N ILE A 155 -4.74 -16.38 -17.21
CA ILE A 155 -3.53 -15.92 -17.89
C ILE A 155 -2.58 -17.09 -18.15
N VAL A 156 -2.28 -17.90 -17.14
CA VAL A 156 -1.42 -19.07 -17.28
C VAL A 156 -2.01 -20.07 -18.28
N ARG A 157 -3.33 -20.28 -18.26
CA ARG A 157 -4.00 -21.18 -19.20
C ARG A 157 -3.88 -20.69 -20.64
N LYS A 158 -4.18 -19.40 -20.90
CA LYS A 158 -4.06 -18.79 -22.23
C LYS A 158 -2.62 -18.85 -22.73
N PHE A 159 -1.65 -18.52 -21.86
CA PHE A 159 -0.23 -18.58 -22.18
C PHE A 159 0.20 -19.98 -22.61
N LYS A 160 -0.21 -21.02 -21.85
CA LYS A 160 0.07 -22.42 -22.21
C LYS A 160 -0.57 -22.84 -23.53
N SER A 161 -1.79 -22.39 -23.81
CA SER A 161 -2.51 -22.79 -25.04
C SER A 161 -2.00 -22.08 -26.30
N MET A 162 -1.61 -20.81 -26.19
CA MET A 162 -1.25 -19.97 -27.34
C MET A 162 0.26 -19.92 -27.59
N GLY A 163 1.06 -20.28 -26.59
CA GLY A 163 2.50 -20.01 -26.58
C GLY A 163 2.79 -18.52 -26.40
N LYS A 164 4.06 -18.18 -26.17
CA LYS A 164 4.51 -16.81 -25.84
C LYS A 164 4.09 -15.77 -26.90
N GLU A 165 4.39 -16.05 -28.17
CA GLU A 165 4.11 -15.13 -29.27
C GLU A 165 2.61 -15.03 -29.57
N GLY A 166 1.89 -16.15 -29.53
CA GLY A 166 0.43 -16.16 -29.69
C GLY A 166 -0.28 -15.38 -28.59
N PHE A 167 0.17 -15.54 -27.34
CA PHE A 167 -0.34 -14.79 -26.19
C PHE A 167 -0.13 -13.29 -26.33
N ARG A 168 1.08 -12.87 -26.74
CA ARG A 168 1.40 -11.46 -26.97
C ARG A 168 0.52 -10.85 -28.04
N ASN A 169 0.46 -11.49 -29.21
CA ASN A 169 -0.33 -11.01 -30.34
C ASN A 169 -1.82 -10.92 -29.99
N TYR A 170 -2.34 -11.90 -29.24
CA TYR A 170 -3.73 -11.89 -28.79
C TYR A 170 -4.05 -10.64 -27.97
N PHE A 171 -3.32 -10.38 -26.88
CA PHE A 171 -3.64 -9.24 -26.02
C PHE A 171 -3.32 -7.87 -26.66
N ILE A 172 -2.24 -7.77 -27.44
CA ILE A 172 -1.94 -6.55 -28.20
C ILE A 172 -3.06 -6.25 -29.21
N SER A 173 -3.60 -7.28 -29.88
CA SER A 173 -4.73 -7.10 -30.82
C SER A 173 -6.02 -6.66 -30.15
N LEU A 174 -6.17 -6.93 -28.84
CA LEU A 174 -7.28 -6.45 -28.00
C LEU A 174 -7.07 -5.01 -27.50
N GLY A 175 -5.93 -4.40 -27.80
CA GLY A 175 -5.58 -3.03 -27.40
C GLY A 175 -4.80 -2.94 -26.08
N GLU A 176 -4.33 -4.06 -25.52
CA GLU A 176 -3.51 -4.04 -24.30
C GLU A 176 -2.12 -3.45 -24.56
N VAL A 177 -1.58 -2.77 -23.55
CA VAL A 177 -0.27 -2.13 -23.63
C VAL A 177 0.82 -3.21 -23.63
N SER A 178 1.74 -3.16 -24.60
CA SER A 178 2.82 -4.16 -24.75
C SER A 178 3.61 -4.41 -23.46
N GLY A 179 3.92 -3.34 -22.71
CA GLY A 179 4.64 -3.45 -21.45
C GLY A 179 3.89 -4.23 -20.35
N ASP A 180 2.55 -4.24 -20.40
CA ASP A 180 1.69 -4.95 -19.45
C ASP A 180 1.58 -6.42 -19.86
N VAL A 181 1.41 -6.67 -21.16
CA VAL A 181 1.45 -8.01 -21.76
C VAL A 181 2.78 -8.72 -21.45
N ASP A 182 3.92 -8.00 -21.53
CA ASP A 182 5.23 -8.55 -21.16
C ASP A 182 5.37 -8.84 -19.65
N ARG A 183 4.65 -8.12 -18.78
CA ARG A 183 4.55 -8.50 -17.35
C ARG A 183 3.74 -9.78 -17.18
N TRP A 184 2.61 -9.91 -17.87
CA TRP A 184 1.78 -11.12 -17.81
C TRP A 184 2.50 -12.36 -18.37
N VAL A 185 3.30 -12.20 -19.43
CA VAL A 185 4.17 -13.25 -19.95
C VAL A 185 5.17 -13.70 -18.88
N ARG A 186 5.89 -12.75 -18.25
CA ARG A 186 6.85 -13.07 -17.18
C ARG A 186 6.18 -13.77 -15.99
N PHE A 187 5.02 -13.28 -15.59
CA PHE A 187 4.20 -13.90 -14.57
C PHE A 187 3.81 -15.34 -14.92
N ALA A 188 3.34 -15.59 -16.14
CA ALA A 188 2.95 -16.92 -16.58
C ALA A 188 4.16 -17.88 -16.64
N GLU A 189 5.29 -17.43 -17.18
CA GLU A 189 6.54 -18.18 -17.22
C GLU A 189 7.01 -18.56 -15.81
N PHE A 190 7.06 -17.57 -14.91
CA PHE A 190 7.42 -17.77 -13.51
C PHE A 190 6.50 -18.77 -12.80
N THR A 191 5.20 -18.61 -12.97
CA THR A 191 4.19 -19.48 -12.35
C THR A 191 4.29 -20.93 -12.85
N ILE A 192 4.64 -21.13 -14.12
CA ILE A 192 4.86 -22.48 -14.67
C ILE A 192 6.13 -23.10 -14.09
N GLN A 193 7.20 -22.32 -13.96
CA GLN A 193 8.46 -22.78 -13.37
C GLN A 193 8.30 -23.08 -11.87
N SER A 194 7.49 -22.29 -11.15
CA SER A 194 7.28 -22.43 -9.72
C SER A 194 6.39 -23.60 -9.31
N LYS A 195 5.74 -24.30 -10.26
CA LYS A 195 4.98 -25.55 -9.97
C LYS A 195 5.79 -26.66 -9.30
N ASN A 196 7.12 -26.61 -9.43
CA ASN A 196 8.03 -27.56 -8.80
C ASN A 196 8.66 -27.01 -7.51
N ARG A 197 8.23 -25.85 -7.04
CA ARG A 197 8.71 -25.23 -5.81
C ARG A 197 8.40 -26.13 -4.61
N LYS A 198 9.41 -26.40 -3.79
CA LYS A 198 9.24 -27.14 -2.53
C LYS A 198 10.09 -26.50 -1.46
N ILE A 199 9.50 -25.57 -0.72
CA ILE A 199 10.15 -24.98 0.45
C ILE A 199 9.80 -25.85 1.66
N PRO A 200 10.79 -26.43 2.36
CA PRO A 200 10.52 -27.11 3.61
C PRO A 200 9.97 -26.15 4.65
N TYR A 201 8.86 -26.49 5.31
CA TYR A 201 8.29 -25.66 6.38
C TYR A 201 9.27 -25.40 7.53
N SER A 202 10.24 -26.29 7.76
CA SER A 202 11.29 -26.06 8.75
C SER A 202 12.15 -24.84 8.44
N LYS A 203 12.38 -24.53 7.15
CA LYS A 203 13.10 -23.33 6.72
C LYS A 203 12.29 -22.06 6.91
N ILE A 204 10.98 -22.13 6.69
CA ILE A 204 10.07 -21.02 7.01
C ILE A 204 9.98 -20.83 8.55
N GLY A 205 10.08 -21.92 9.31
CA GLY A 205 10.14 -21.90 10.78
C GLY A 205 11.31 -21.10 11.33
N GLU A 206 12.49 -21.15 10.69
CA GLU A 206 13.67 -20.33 11.05
C GLU A 206 13.33 -18.83 10.94
N SER A 207 12.76 -18.41 9.80
CA SER A 207 12.32 -17.01 9.55
C SER A 207 11.21 -16.57 10.50
N LEU A 208 10.23 -17.43 10.75
CA LEU A 208 9.12 -17.17 11.68
C LEU A 208 9.62 -16.97 13.12
N ALA A 209 10.61 -17.75 13.54
CA ALA A 209 11.17 -17.63 14.88
C ALA A 209 11.92 -16.31 15.06
N GLN A 210 12.67 -15.88 14.05
CA GLN A 210 13.31 -14.57 14.06
C GLN A 210 12.25 -13.46 14.07
N ALA A 211 11.26 -13.53 13.18
CA ALA A 211 10.18 -12.55 13.09
C ALA A 211 9.41 -12.41 14.41
N LYS A 212 9.20 -13.51 15.15
CA LYS A 212 8.59 -13.48 16.48
C LYS A 212 9.37 -12.59 17.45
N THR A 213 10.69 -12.72 17.50
CA THR A 213 11.54 -11.86 18.34
C THR A 213 11.42 -10.39 17.95
N LEU A 214 11.39 -10.10 16.65
CA LEU A 214 11.24 -8.74 16.12
C LEU A 214 9.88 -8.13 16.47
N VAL A 215 8.80 -8.89 16.27
CA VAL A 215 7.42 -8.45 16.57
C VAL A 215 7.19 -8.26 18.07
N VAL A 216 7.84 -9.06 18.92
CA VAL A 216 7.81 -8.85 20.39
C VAL A 216 8.45 -7.53 20.78
N LEU A 217 9.63 -7.20 20.23
CA LEU A 217 10.27 -5.90 20.50
C LEU A 217 9.42 -4.73 19.95
N TYR A 218 8.87 -4.89 18.75
CA TYR A 218 7.94 -3.93 18.14
C TYR A 218 6.74 -3.63 19.05
N ASP A 219 6.10 -4.68 19.60
CA ASP A 219 5.01 -4.50 20.56
C ASP A 219 5.48 -3.76 21.82
N GLY A 220 6.62 -4.18 22.38
CA GLY A 220 7.21 -3.54 23.56
C GLY A 220 7.53 -2.06 23.36
N LEU A 221 7.96 -1.66 22.15
CA LEU A 221 8.19 -0.26 21.79
C LEU A 221 6.88 0.54 21.75
N SER A 222 5.80 -0.04 21.20
CA SER A 222 4.52 0.65 21.07
C SER A 222 3.89 1.06 22.41
N GLN A 223 4.25 0.37 23.48
CA GLN A 223 3.74 0.56 24.83
C GLN A 223 4.75 1.26 25.76
N ARG A 224 5.94 1.59 25.27
CA ARG A 224 7.04 2.11 26.10
C ARG A 224 6.67 3.47 26.67
N LYS A 225 6.90 3.63 27.98
CA LYS A 225 6.87 4.92 28.67
C LYS A 225 8.27 5.51 28.68
N ILE A 226 8.37 6.80 28.39
CA ILE A 226 9.63 7.55 28.37
C ILE A 226 9.57 8.52 29.55
N GLU A 227 10.32 8.23 30.61
CA GLU A 227 10.25 8.95 31.89
C GLU A 227 11.49 9.84 32.10
N ASP A 228 12.63 9.43 31.57
CA ASP A 228 13.92 10.10 31.72
C ASP A 228 14.74 10.07 30.42
N GLU A 229 15.92 10.68 30.44
CA GLU A 229 16.80 10.74 29.27
C GLU A 229 17.36 9.34 28.91
N SER A 230 17.59 8.46 29.88
CA SER A 230 18.13 7.12 29.63
C SER A 230 17.14 6.23 28.88
N SER A 231 15.88 6.21 29.33
CA SER A 231 14.76 5.53 28.68
C SER A 231 14.44 6.11 27.31
N PHE A 232 14.63 7.42 27.12
CA PHE A 232 14.52 8.07 25.81
C PHE A 232 15.60 7.58 24.83
N GLN A 233 16.87 7.61 25.23
CA GLN A 233 17.96 7.14 24.37
C GLN A 233 17.82 5.64 24.06
N THR A 234 17.39 4.85 25.05
CA THR A 234 17.11 3.42 24.86
C THR A 234 15.98 3.21 23.85
N PHE A 235 14.86 3.94 23.98
CA PHE A 235 13.74 3.86 23.05
C PHE A 235 14.14 4.18 21.61
N LEU A 236 14.92 5.24 21.40
CA LEU A 236 15.43 5.59 20.07
C LEU A 236 16.36 4.51 19.51
N THR A 237 17.31 4.05 20.32
CA THR A 237 18.31 3.06 19.91
C THR A 237 17.67 1.71 19.60
N GLU A 238 16.72 1.26 20.42
CA GLU A 238 15.97 0.03 20.17
C GLU A 238 15.12 0.14 18.89
N GLY A 239 14.45 1.27 18.67
CA GLY A 239 13.64 1.50 17.47
C GLY A 239 14.46 1.50 16.17
N SER A 240 15.58 2.23 16.16
CA SER A 240 16.50 2.26 15.01
C SER A 240 17.17 0.91 14.76
N THR A 241 17.57 0.20 15.83
CA THR A 241 18.16 -1.14 15.74
C THR A 241 17.17 -2.15 15.18
N LEU A 242 15.92 -2.15 15.68
CA LEU A 242 14.87 -3.03 15.20
C LEU A 242 14.61 -2.80 13.70
N LEU A 243 14.48 -1.53 13.29
CA LEU A 243 14.26 -1.18 11.89
C LEU A 243 15.42 -1.66 11.01
N SER A 244 16.66 -1.44 11.45
CA SER A 244 17.85 -1.91 10.74
C SER A 244 17.84 -3.42 10.54
N VAL A 245 17.51 -4.19 11.59
CA VAL A 245 17.47 -5.65 11.51
C VAL A 245 16.36 -6.14 10.59
N ILE A 246 15.15 -5.56 10.67
CA ILE A 246 14.05 -5.94 9.76
C ILE A 246 14.43 -5.68 8.29
N ASN A 247 15.00 -4.50 8.00
CA ASN A 247 15.44 -4.15 6.66
C ASN A 247 16.52 -5.10 6.14
N GLU A 248 17.48 -5.47 7.00
CA GLU A 248 18.51 -6.46 6.65
C GLU A 248 17.92 -7.85 6.40
N SER A 249 16.89 -8.25 7.15
CA SER A 249 16.21 -9.54 6.92
C SER A 249 15.62 -9.64 5.51
N PHE A 250 15.10 -8.55 4.94
CA PHE A 250 14.61 -8.54 3.55
C PHE A 250 15.71 -8.71 2.47
N VAL A 251 16.98 -8.66 2.86
CA VAL A 251 18.13 -8.89 1.96
C VAL A 251 18.80 -10.23 2.27
N THR A 252 18.81 -10.64 3.55
CA THR A 252 19.61 -11.76 4.04
C THR A 252 18.79 -13.03 4.29
N ASP A 253 17.49 -12.93 4.61
CA ASP A 253 16.61 -14.08 4.81
C ASP A 253 16.11 -14.58 3.45
N PRO A 254 16.48 -15.81 3.02
CA PRO A 254 16.07 -16.33 1.73
C PRO A 254 14.56 -16.41 1.53
N GLN A 255 13.78 -16.60 2.60
CA GLN A 255 12.32 -16.71 2.50
C GLN A 255 11.69 -15.34 2.26
N LEU A 256 12.19 -14.31 2.93
CA LEU A 256 11.72 -12.94 2.70
C LEU A 256 12.14 -12.41 1.34
N VAL A 257 13.37 -12.69 0.91
CA VAL A 257 13.83 -12.36 -0.44
C VAL A 257 12.94 -13.01 -1.50
N LEU A 258 12.58 -14.28 -1.30
CA LEU A 258 11.69 -14.98 -2.21
C LEU A 258 10.27 -14.40 -2.19
N ALA A 259 9.78 -13.94 -1.05
CA ALA A 259 8.47 -13.29 -0.96
C ALA A 259 8.45 -11.99 -1.79
N ILE A 260 9.52 -11.19 -1.72
CA ILE A 260 9.68 -9.98 -2.52
C ILE A 260 9.69 -10.31 -4.02
N GLN A 261 10.41 -11.37 -4.40
CA GLN A 261 10.43 -11.83 -5.80
C GLN A 261 9.04 -12.25 -6.28
N ASP A 262 8.27 -12.95 -5.44
CA ASP A 262 6.89 -13.32 -5.74
C ASP A 262 6.02 -12.06 -5.94
N GLU A 263 6.13 -11.07 -5.03
CA GLU A 263 5.41 -9.79 -5.09
C GLU A 263 5.73 -8.97 -6.35
N GLU A 264 7.00 -8.91 -6.77
CA GLU A 264 7.42 -8.18 -7.96
C GLU A 264 6.90 -8.80 -9.27
N ILE A 265 6.65 -10.10 -9.26
CA ILE A 265 6.22 -10.85 -10.45
C ILE A 265 4.71 -10.90 -10.55
N LEU A 266 4.01 -10.90 -9.41
CA LEU A 266 2.55 -10.83 -9.39
C LEU A 266 2.12 -9.49 -10.00
N PRO A 267 1.54 -9.50 -11.21
CA PRO A 267 1.01 -8.27 -11.78
C PRO A 267 -0.07 -7.79 -10.82
N PHE A 268 -0.07 -6.49 -10.53
CA PHE A 268 -1.22 -5.89 -9.86
C PHE A 268 -2.44 -6.30 -10.67
N ASP A 269 -3.34 -7.08 -10.06
CA ASP A 269 -4.70 -7.14 -10.53
C ASP A 269 -5.15 -5.69 -10.47
N ASP A 270 -5.14 -5.00 -11.62
CA ASP A 270 -5.95 -3.80 -11.76
C ASP A 270 -7.30 -4.24 -11.26
N ILE A 271 -7.73 -3.64 -10.15
CA ILE A 271 -9.03 -3.83 -9.53
C ILE A 271 -10.05 -3.39 -10.60
N LYS A 272 -10.31 -4.25 -11.59
CA LYS A 272 -11.49 -4.21 -12.42
C LYS A 272 -12.55 -4.67 -11.45
N GLY A 273 -13.16 -3.67 -10.81
CA GLY A 273 -14.01 -3.82 -9.65
C GLY A 273 -14.92 -5.04 -9.73
N GLU A 274 -14.71 -5.96 -8.81
CA GLU A 274 -15.85 -6.64 -8.19
C GLU A 274 -16.57 -5.59 -7.33
N MET A 275 -17.45 -4.83 -7.99
CA MET A 275 -18.65 -4.27 -7.36
C MET A 275 -19.83 -5.18 -7.70
#